data_AF-A0A950PSE0-F1
#
_entry.id   AF-A0A950PSE0-F1
#
_cell.length_a   1.000
_cell.length_b   1.000
_cell.length_c   1.000
_cell.angle_alpha   90.00
_cell.angle_beta   90.00
_cell.angle_gamma   90.00
#
_symmetry.space_group_name_H-M   'P 1'
#
loop_
_entity.id
_entity.type
_entity.pdbx_description
1 polymer ?
#
loop_
_entity_poly.entity_id
_entity_poly.type
_entity_poly.pdbx_seq_one_letter_code
_entity_poly.pdbx_strand_id
1 'polypeptide(L)'
;IVEAFDPSTVVDLFDREQATLAGAGTVFHQAYLAEARKRQPEKVLQKVRAWIGGGAPKPPQLHFDMKNEVGGVGIVSGYGLTEAPILTMASVDDNDDKLANTEGQASPGVELKVVTIEGKVAGAGEEGEIRAKGPQVCLGYLDSSLDAEAFDDDGYFRTGDLGFVDAEGYVVITGRLKDVIIRKGENISAKEVEDLLYTHEKVADVAVIGLPDPALGERCCAVVALRDAANPLEFDEMVEFLKGKGLMMQKIPEQLETVDVVPRNPSGKIVKHVLRDQYAKK
;
A
#
# COMPACT_ATOMS: atom_id res chain seq x y z
N ILE A 1 -11.32 21.15 -14.70
CA ILE A 1 -10.40 21.56 -15.79
C ILE A 1 -10.00 20.35 -16.66
N VAL A 2 -10.02 19.12 -16.14
CA VAL A 2 -10.01 17.88 -16.94
C VAL A 2 -11.02 16.91 -16.33
N GLU A 3 -11.78 16.17 -17.14
CA GLU A 3 -12.85 15.26 -16.67
C GLU A 3 -12.35 13.82 -16.44
N ALA A 4 -11.27 13.44 -17.11
CA ALA A 4 -10.61 12.13 -16.96
C ALA A 4 -9.11 12.34 -16.76
N PHE A 5 -8.49 11.42 -16.01
CA PHE A 5 -7.06 11.44 -15.78
C PHE A 5 -6.31 10.94 -17.03
N ASP A 6 -5.49 11.81 -17.60
CA ASP A 6 -4.48 11.49 -18.61
C ASP A 6 -3.14 12.10 -18.13
N PRO A 7 -2.07 11.30 -17.92
CA PRO A 7 -0.82 11.80 -17.36
C PRO A 7 -0.23 12.96 -18.16
N SER A 8 -0.24 12.87 -19.49
CA SER A 8 0.36 13.89 -20.35
C SER A 8 -0.35 15.24 -20.24
N THR A 9 -1.69 15.21 -20.25
CA THR A 9 -2.54 16.39 -20.13
C THR A 9 -2.46 17.01 -18.73
N VAL A 10 -2.42 16.18 -17.69
CA VAL A 10 -2.40 16.65 -16.30
C VAL A 10 -1.04 17.26 -15.93
N VAL A 11 0.06 16.70 -16.44
CA VAL A 11 1.40 17.30 -16.26
C VAL A 11 1.46 18.71 -16.84
N ASP A 12 1.00 18.90 -18.07
CA ASP A 12 0.96 20.23 -18.71
C ASP A 12 0.09 21.21 -17.91
N LEU A 13 -1.04 20.73 -17.39
CA LEU A 13 -1.91 21.53 -16.55
C LEU A 13 -1.21 21.96 -15.26
N PHE A 14 -0.51 21.05 -14.59
CA PHE A 14 0.18 21.36 -13.33
C PHE A 14 1.26 22.41 -13.53
N ASP A 15 2.03 22.32 -14.61
CA ASP A 15 3.05 23.32 -14.94
C ASP A 15 2.42 24.66 -15.33
N ARG A 16 1.35 24.66 -16.12
CA ARG A 16 0.63 25.90 -16.48
C ARG A 16 0.05 26.61 -15.26
N GLU A 17 -0.60 25.88 -14.37
CA GLU A 17 -1.25 26.43 -13.17
C GLU A 17 -0.29 26.60 -11.99
N GLN A 18 0.99 26.25 -12.16
CA GLN A 18 2.02 26.33 -11.12
C GLN A 18 1.61 25.58 -9.84
N ALA A 19 1.06 24.37 -9.99
CA ALA A 19 0.60 23.54 -8.89
C ALA A 19 1.74 23.28 -7.88
N THR A 20 1.48 23.50 -6.59
CA THR A 20 2.49 23.34 -5.53
C THR A 20 2.31 22.10 -4.67
N LEU A 21 1.16 21.46 -4.75
CA LEU A 21 0.83 20.21 -4.07
C LEU A 21 0.12 19.30 -5.07
N ALA A 22 0.50 18.02 -5.07
CA ALA A 22 -0.04 17.01 -5.96
C ALA A 22 -0.62 15.87 -5.12
N GLY A 23 -1.94 15.86 -4.91
CA GLY A 23 -2.62 14.79 -4.17
C GLY A 23 -3.05 13.66 -5.09
N ALA A 24 -2.65 12.43 -4.80
CA ALA A 24 -3.07 11.27 -5.56
C ALA A 24 -2.80 9.94 -4.83
N GLY A 25 -3.41 8.84 -5.29
CA GLY A 25 -3.04 7.48 -4.86
C GLY A 25 -1.77 6.96 -5.57
N THR A 26 -1.20 5.87 -5.06
CA THR A 26 0.06 5.26 -5.54
C THR A 26 0.15 5.12 -7.07
N VAL A 27 -0.92 4.69 -7.73
CA VAL A 27 -0.97 4.52 -9.20
C VAL A 27 -0.81 5.83 -9.97
N PHE A 28 -1.32 6.93 -9.44
CA PHE A 28 -1.19 8.23 -10.08
C PHE A 28 0.23 8.79 -9.89
N HIS A 29 0.86 8.57 -8.73
CA HIS A 29 2.29 8.89 -8.54
C HIS A 29 3.15 8.12 -9.54
N GLN A 30 2.92 6.82 -9.72
CA GLN A 30 3.59 6.03 -10.75
C GLN A 30 3.37 6.59 -12.16
N ALA A 31 2.14 7.02 -12.47
CA ALA A 31 1.83 7.60 -13.77
C ALA A 31 2.54 8.94 -14.02
N TYR A 32 2.60 9.82 -13.01
CA TYR A 32 3.37 11.07 -13.09
C TYR A 32 4.87 10.81 -13.25
N LEU A 33 5.41 9.85 -12.50
CA LEU A 33 6.82 9.44 -12.61
C LEU A 33 7.13 8.90 -14.02
N ALA A 34 6.27 8.02 -14.55
CA ALA A 34 6.43 7.45 -15.88
C ALA A 34 6.37 8.54 -16.97
N GLU A 35 5.46 9.51 -16.84
CA GLU A 35 5.36 10.63 -17.77
C GLU A 35 6.56 11.57 -17.68
N ALA A 36 7.02 11.89 -16.47
CA ALA A 36 8.24 12.69 -16.27
C ALA A 36 9.47 12.02 -16.90
N ARG A 37 9.61 10.70 -16.77
CA ARG A 37 10.69 9.92 -17.41
C ARG A 37 10.67 10.00 -18.93
N LYS A 38 9.49 10.00 -19.57
CA LYS A 38 9.37 10.12 -21.04
C LYS A 38 9.80 11.49 -21.57
N ARG A 39 9.67 12.54 -20.76
CA ARG A 39 9.95 13.93 -21.16
C ARG A 39 11.39 14.34 -20.95
N GLN A 40 12.24 13.46 -20.39
CA GLN A 40 13.65 13.76 -20.23
C GLN A 40 14.30 14.18 -21.57
N PRO A 41 15.17 15.21 -21.58
CA PRO A 41 15.74 15.91 -20.42
C PRO A 41 14.89 17.09 -19.88
N GLU A 42 13.70 17.34 -20.41
CA GLU A 42 12.81 18.40 -19.90
C GLU A 42 12.34 18.05 -18.48
N LYS A 43 12.54 18.99 -17.56
CA LYS A 43 12.06 18.86 -16.19
C LYS A 43 10.67 19.46 -16.06
N VAL A 44 9.67 18.60 -15.88
CA VAL A 44 8.27 18.97 -15.61
C VAL A 44 7.96 18.94 -14.11
N LEU A 45 6.83 19.50 -13.70
CA LEU A 45 6.29 19.44 -12.33
C LEU A 45 7.16 20.11 -11.26
N GLN A 46 8.09 21.00 -11.67
CA GLN A 46 9.13 21.57 -10.80
C GLN A 46 8.61 22.48 -9.69
N LYS A 47 7.33 22.87 -9.73
CA LYS A 47 6.68 23.67 -8.69
C LYS A 47 6.02 22.82 -7.61
N VAL A 48 5.83 21.52 -7.84
CA VAL A 48 5.27 20.61 -6.86
C VAL A 48 6.27 20.42 -5.72
N ARG A 49 5.85 20.75 -4.50
CA ARG A 49 6.69 20.68 -3.30
C ARG A 49 6.47 19.40 -2.51
N ALA A 50 5.27 18.81 -2.59
CA ALA A 50 4.93 17.56 -1.92
C ALA A 50 3.88 16.77 -2.70
N TRP A 51 4.00 15.45 -2.64
CA TRP A 51 3.09 14.50 -3.28
C TRP A 51 2.22 13.87 -2.21
N ILE A 52 1.02 14.41 -1.99
CA ILE A 52 0.13 13.90 -0.95
C ILE A 52 -0.39 12.53 -1.39
N GLY A 53 -0.18 11.53 -0.54
CA GLY A 53 -0.52 10.13 -0.78
C GLY A 53 -1.51 9.59 0.23
N GLY A 54 -2.24 8.55 -0.14
CA GLY A 54 -3.11 7.83 0.76
C GLY A 54 -4.05 6.87 0.04
N GLY A 55 -4.81 6.11 0.82
CA GLY A 55 -5.85 5.23 0.31
C GLY A 55 -5.37 3.95 -0.38
N ALA A 56 -4.08 3.79 -0.67
CA ALA A 56 -3.50 2.53 -1.13
C ALA A 56 -2.08 2.37 -0.55
N PRO A 57 -1.62 1.13 -0.32
CA PRO A 57 -0.23 0.89 0.05
C PRO A 57 0.73 1.52 -0.97
N LYS A 58 1.82 2.10 -0.48
CA LYS A 58 2.95 2.52 -1.30
C LYS A 58 4.17 1.64 -1.04
N PRO A 59 4.88 1.21 -2.09
CA PRO A 59 6.22 0.68 -1.95
C PRO A 59 7.17 1.82 -1.53
N PRO A 60 8.06 1.63 -0.53
CA PRO A 60 9.00 2.66 -0.09
C PRO A 60 9.84 3.28 -1.22
N GLN A 61 10.25 2.46 -2.20
CA GLN A 61 11.04 2.91 -3.35
C GLN A 61 10.34 4.00 -4.16
N LEU A 62 9.01 4.00 -4.23
CA LEU A 62 8.26 5.01 -4.98
C LEU A 62 8.45 6.42 -4.41
N HIS A 63 8.62 6.56 -3.09
CA HIS A 63 8.92 7.85 -2.46
C HIS A 63 10.26 8.40 -3.00
N PHE A 64 11.31 7.57 -3.02
CA PHE A 64 12.63 7.97 -3.48
C PHE A 64 12.64 8.31 -4.97
N ASP A 65 12.00 7.50 -5.81
CA ASP A 65 11.88 7.76 -7.24
C ASP A 65 11.18 9.10 -7.51
N MET A 66 10.05 9.36 -6.83
CA MET A 66 9.32 10.62 -6.94
C MET A 66 10.17 11.83 -6.51
N LYS A 67 10.85 11.72 -5.37
CA LYS A 67 11.73 12.78 -4.86
C LYS A 67 12.89 13.07 -5.81
N ASN A 68 13.57 12.04 -6.31
CA ASN A 68 14.79 12.17 -7.09
C ASN A 68 14.54 12.60 -8.54
N GLU A 69 13.47 12.10 -9.16
CA GLU A 69 13.23 12.29 -10.60
C GLU A 69 12.21 13.38 -10.89
N VAL A 70 11.26 13.64 -9.99
CA VAL A 70 10.22 14.65 -10.19
C VAL A 70 10.49 15.88 -9.31
N GLY A 71 10.73 15.68 -8.02
CA GLY A 71 11.13 16.72 -7.07
C GLY A 71 10.21 16.89 -5.87
N GLY A 72 10.48 17.93 -5.07
CA GLY A 72 9.82 18.18 -3.79
C GLY A 72 10.39 17.32 -2.66
N VAL A 73 9.59 17.14 -1.60
CA VAL A 73 9.93 16.27 -0.46
C VAL A 73 9.59 14.79 -0.73
N GLY A 74 9.13 14.45 -1.93
CA GLY A 74 8.60 13.12 -2.24
C GLY A 74 7.16 12.93 -1.74
N ILE A 75 6.81 11.68 -1.42
CA ILE A 75 5.45 11.31 -1.01
C ILE A 75 5.24 11.58 0.48
N VAL A 76 4.19 12.34 0.80
CA VAL A 76 3.70 12.61 2.16
C VAL A 76 2.39 11.85 2.32
N SER A 77 2.44 10.74 3.06
CA SER A 77 1.34 9.78 3.11
C SER A 77 0.43 10.00 4.30
N GLY A 78 -0.86 9.74 4.10
CA GLY A 78 -1.84 9.61 5.16
C GLY A 78 -2.61 8.31 5.06
N TYR A 79 -2.96 7.75 6.21
CA TYR A 79 -3.75 6.54 6.32
C TYR A 79 -5.17 6.85 6.82
N GLY A 80 -6.13 6.11 6.27
CA GLY A 80 -7.54 6.33 6.50
C GLY A 80 -8.46 5.34 5.79
N LEU A 81 -9.72 5.36 6.20
CA LEU A 81 -10.82 4.54 5.70
C LEU A 81 -12.05 5.42 5.46
N THR A 82 -13.10 4.86 4.87
CA THR A 82 -14.36 5.60 4.69
C THR A 82 -15.01 5.88 6.06
N GLU A 83 -14.94 4.89 6.95
CA GLU A 83 -15.51 4.88 8.29
C GLU A 83 -14.70 5.71 9.28
N ALA A 84 -13.40 5.87 9.03
CA ALA A 84 -12.52 6.68 9.83
C ALA A 84 -11.56 7.35 8.85
N PRO A 85 -11.86 8.59 8.38
CA PRO A 85 -11.13 9.31 7.32
C PRO A 85 -9.63 9.45 7.54
N ILE A 86 -9.03 10.63 7.41
CA ILE A 86 -7.59 10.77 7.67
C ILE A 86 -7.35 10.53 9.18
N LEU A 87 -6.80 9.35 9.50
CA LEU A 87 -6.40 8.95 10.85
C LEU A 87 -4.99 9.42 11.15
N THR A 88 -4.10 9.31 10.16
CA THR A 88 -2.71 9.71 10.28
C THR A 88 -2.28 10.51 9.08
N MET A 89 -1.23 11.32 9.26
CA MET A 89 -0.59 12.05 8.16
C MET A 89 0.89 12.24 8.48
N ALA A 90 1.75 12.05 7.49
CA ALA A 90 3.15 12.41 7.58
C ALA A 90 3.34 13.92 7.46
N SER A 91 4.41 14.46 8.04
CA SER A 91 4.79 15.86 7.88
C SER A 91 5.69 16.05 6.66
N VAL A 92 5.59 17.21 6.01
CA VAL A 92 6.57 17.62 4.98
C VAL A 92 7.99 17.78 5.54
N ASP A 93 8.12 17.90 6.86
CA ASP A 93 9.40 18.03 7.57
C ASP A 93 9.97 16.68 8.04
N ASP A 94 9.25 15.58 7.82
CA ASP A 94 9.73 14.24 8.15
C ASP A 94 10.92 13.86 7.25
N ASN A 95 11.82 13.04 7.78
CA ASN A 95 12.94 12.53 6.99
C ASN A 95 12.47 11.48 5.96
N ASP A 96 13.32 11.19 4.97
CA ASP A 96 12.98 10.28 3.87
C ASP A 96 12.62 8.87 4.34
N ASP A 97 13.22 8.39 5.42
CA ASP A 97 12.90 7.07 5.97
C ASP A 97 11.46 7.02 6.47
N LYS A 98 11.03 8.03 7.25
CA LYS A 98 9.64 8.13 7.73
C LYS A 98 8.66 8.32 6.58
N LEU A 99 8.97 9.19 5.63
CA LEU A 99 8.12 9.44 4.45
C LEU A 99 8.00 8.20 3.54
N ALA A 100 9.06 7.39 3.43
CA ALA A 100 9.06 6.18 2.62
C ALA A 100 8.34 5.01 3.30
N ASN A 101 8.57 4.82 4.61
CA ASN A 101 8.22 3.57 5.31
C ASN A 101 7.00 3.65 6.23
N THR A 102 6.46 4.85 6.46
CA THR A 102 5.33 5.05 7.39
C THR A 102 4.16 5.74 6.71
N GLU A 103 3.03 5.76 7.42
CA GLU A 103 1.83 6.53 7.11
C GLU A 103 1.68 7.76 8.01
N GLY A 104 2.79 8.22 8.61
CA GLY A 104 2.83 9.37 9.49
C GLY A 104 2.33 9.10 10.90
N GLN A 105 1.97 10.17 11.60
CA GLN A 105 1.52 10.13 12.99
C GLN A 105 0.02 10.39 13.10
N ALA A 106 -0.59 10.04 14.23
CA ALA A 106 -2.00 10.29 14.51
C ALA A 106 -2.35 11.77 14.31
N SER A 107 -3.44 12.03 13.59
CA SER A 107 -3.96 13.39 13.39
C SER A 107 -4.49 13.98 14.70
N PRO A 108 -4.58 15.32 14.82
CA PRO A 108 -5.10 15.95 16.04
C PRO A 108 -6.47 15.39 16.47
N GLY A 109 -6.58 14.93 17.71
CA GLY A 109 -7.80 14.35 18.27
C GLY A 109 -8.03 12.87 17.92
N VAL A 110 -7.08 12.23 17.23
CA VAL A 110 -7.09 10.77 16.98
C VAL A 110 -6.31 10.06 18.06
N GLU A 111 -6.94 9.05 18.64
CA GLU A 111 -6.32 8.05 19.47
C GLU A 111 -6.17 6.77 18.66
N LEU A 112 -4.96 6.22 18.65
CA LEU A 112 -4.65 4.93 18.06
C LEU A 112 -4.27 3.95 19.15
N LYS A 113 -4.74 2.71 19.02
CA LYS A 113 -4.21 1.57 19.77
C LYS A 113 -3.97 0.41 18.81
N VAL A 114 -2.96 -0.39 19.11
CA VAL A 114 -2.67 -1.62 18.36
C VAL A 114 -3.05 -2.79 19.26
N VAL A 115 -3.79 -3.76 18.73
CA VAL A 115 -4.23 -4.94 19.47
C VAL A 115 -3.70 -6.20 18.81
N THR A 116 -2.88 -6.98 19.51
CA THR A 116 -2.30 -8.22 18.99
C THR A 116 -3.39 -9.25 18.70
N ILE A 117 -3.03 -10.31 17.97
CA ILE A 117 -3.95 -11.40 17.65
C ILE A 117 -4.47 -12.14 18.91
N GLU A 118 -3.72 -12.11 20.00
CA GLU A 118 -4.14 -12.63 21.32
C GLU A 118 -5.08 -11.68 22.08
N GLY A 119 -5.45 -10.54 21.49
CA GLY A 119 -6.37 -9.57 22.08
C GLY A 119 -5.74 -8.65 23.12
N LYS A 120 -4.41 -8.52 23.15
CA LYS A 120 -3.70 -7.63 24.08
C LYS A 120 -3.35 -6.32 23.40
N VAL A 121 -3.30 -5.22 24.16
CA VAL A 121 -2.73 -3.97 23.66
C VAL A 121 -1.23 -4.15 23.43
N ALA A 122 -0.79 -3.91 22.20
CA ALA A 122 0.59 -4.10 21.77
C ALA A 122 1.49 -2.97 22.27
N GLY A 123 2.76 -3.28 22.50
CA GLY A 123 3.80 -2.30 22.76
C GLY A 123 4.24 -1.54 21.52
N ALA A 124 5.13 -0.56 21.68
CA ALA A 124 5.72 0.16 20.55
C ALA A 124 6.51 -0.81 19.64
N GLY A 125 6.24 -0.77 18.33
CA GLY A 125 6.84 -1.64 17.33
C GLY A 125 6.28 -3.07 17.28
N GLU A 126 5.34 -3.42 18.15
CA GLU A 126 4.69 -4.74 18.15
C GLU A 126 3.46 -4.72 17.21
N GLU A 127 3.38 -5.73 16.35
CA GLU A 127 2.33 -5.83 15.32
C GLU A 127 0.98 -6.26 15.91
N GLY A 128 -0.08 -5.67 15.40
CA GLY A 128 -1.45 -6.06 15.66
C GLY A 128 -2.45 -5.33 14.77
N GLU A 129 -3.73 -5.45 15.09
CA GLU A 129 -4.79 -4.68 14.47
C GLU A 129 -4.74 -3.24 14.96
N ILE A 130 -4.63 -2.28 14.03
CA ILE A 130 -4.76 -0.86 14.35
C ILE A 130 -6.24 -0.57 14.62
N ARG A 131 -6.53 0.05 15.74
CA ARG A 131 -7.86 0.55 16.08
C ARG A 131 -7.81 2.03 16.37
N ALA A 132 -8.85 2.74 15.97
CA ALA A 132 -8.88 4.18 16.02
C ALA A 132 -10.11 4.73 16.72
N LYS A 133 -9.92 5.83 17.45
CA LYS A 133 -10.99 6.60 18.06
C LYS A 133 -10.72 8.08 17.80
N GLY A 134 -11.73 8.83 17.44
CA GLY A 134 -11.55 10.24 17.11
C GLY A 134 -12.84 10.87 16.60
N PRO A 135 -12.90 12.20 16.52
CA PRO A 135 -14.10 12.94 16.14
C PRO A 135 -14.55 12.69 14.70
N GLN A 136 -13.66 12.19 13.83
CA GLN A 136 -13.96 11.89 12.44
C GLN A 136 -14.47 10.47 12.21
N VAL A 137 -14.40 9.58 13.21
CA VAL A 137 -14.89 8.20 13.08
C VAL A 137 -16.40 8.24 12.90
N CYS A 138 -16.92 7.39 12.01
CA CYS A 138 -18.33 7.31 11.69
C CYS A 138 -19.15 6.97 12.94
N LEU A 139 -20.43 7.34 12.90
CA LEU A 139 -21.36 7.03 13.99
C LEU A 139 -21.85 5.57 13.97
N GLY A 140 -21.49 4.82 12.93
CA GLY A 140 -22.02 3.50 12.60
C GLY A 140 -22.40 3.39 11.13
N TYR A 141 -22.72 2.18 10.71
CA TYR A 141 -23.23 1.86 9.38
C TYR A 141 -24.73 2.13 9.29
N LEU A 142 -25.21 2.34 8.06
CA LEU A 142 -26.65 2.45 7.80
C LEU A 142 -27.38 1.15 8.17
N ASP A 143 -26.74 0.00 7.93
CA ASP A 143 -27.16 -1.29 8.47
C ASP A 143 -26.48 -1.51 9.82
N SER A 144 -27.19 -1.22 10.90
CA SER A 144 -26.67 -1.31 12.26
C SER A 144 -26.30 -2.73 12.69
N SER A 145 -26.68 -3.77 11.93
CA SER A 145 -26.21 -5.14 12.21
C SER A 145 -24.70 -5.29 12.01
N LEU A 146 -24.09 -4.40 11.23
CA LEU A 146 -22.64 -4.38 10.99
C LEU A 146 -21.85 -3.66 12.10
N ASP A 147 -22.51 -2.91 12.99
CA ASP A 147 -21.84 -2.11 14.02
C ASP A 147 -21.30 -2.96 15.18
N ALA A 148 -21.92 -4.11 15.45
CA ALA A 148 -21.61 -4.96 16.59
C ALA A 148 -20.14 -5.43 16.62
N GLU A 149 -19.55 -5.63 15.44
CA GLU A 149 -18.14 -6.03 15.29
C GLU A 149 -17.24 -4.88 14.79
N ALA A 150 -17.81 -3.70 14.52
CA ALA A 150 -17.08 -2.55 13.99
C ALA A 150 -16.32 -1.79 15.09
N PHE A 151 -16.81 -1.82 16.32
CA PHE A 151 -16.20 -1.18 17.47
C PHE A 151 -15.84 -2.22 18.52
N ASP A 152 -14.79 -1.95 19.30
CA ASP A 152 -14.54 -2.71 20.53
C ASP A 152 -15.21 -2.10 21.76
N ASP A 153 -15.09 -2.79 22.89
CA ASP A 153 -15.74 -2.42 24.15
C ASP A 153 -15.33 -1.03 24.68
N ASP A 154 -14.19 -0.49 24.22
CA ASP A 154 -13.70 0.84 24.59
C ASP A 154 -14.14 1.94 23.59
N GLY A 155 -14.89 1.55 22.55
CA GLY A 155 -15.37 2.42 21.49
C GLY A 155 -14.31 2.79 20.46
N TYR A 156 -13.26 1.97 20.27
CA TYR A 156 -12.35 2.12 19.14
C TYR A 156 -12.89 1.36 17.94
N PHE A 157 -12.87 2.01 16.78
CA PHE A 157 -13.18 1.39 15.50
C PHE A 157 -12.09 0.40 15.10
N ARG A 158 -12.50 -0.82 14.74
CA ARG A 158 -11.68 -1.91 14.23
C ARG A 158 -11.42 -1.70 12.76
N THR A 159 -10.21 -1.27 12.41
CA THR A 159 -9.88 -0.90 11.02
C THR A 159 -9.78 -2.11 10.09
N GLY A 160 -9.53 -3.30 10.65
CA GLY A 160 -9.20 -4.48 9.88
C GLY A 160 -7.78 -4.44 9.26
N ASP A 161 -6.99 -3.40 9.55
CA ASP A 161 -5.63 -3.23 9.03
C ASP A 161 -4.61 -3.63 10.09
N LEU A 162 -3.58 -4.35 9.66
CA LEU A 162 -2.47 -4.79 10.49
C LEU A 162 -1.32 -3.78 10.41
N GLY A 163 -0.65 -3.59 11.53
CA GLY A 163 0.48 -2.70 11.62
C GLY A 163 0.98 -2.50 13.04
N PHE A 164 1.86 -1.54 13.21
CA PHE A 164 2.38 -1.14 14.51
C PHE A 164 2.58 0.38 14.58
N VAL A 165 2.70 0.89 15.79
CA VAL A 165 3.11 2.27 16.07
C VAL A 165 4.51 2.20 16.69
N ASP A 166 5.48 2.88 16.09
CA ASP A 166 6.84 2.91 16.62
C ASP A 166 6.97 3.78 17.88
N ALA A 167 8.15 3.79 18.50
CA ALA A 167 8.41 4.57 19.71
C ALA A 167 8.32 6.10 19.51
N GLU A 168 8.38 6.56 18.26
CA GLU A 168 8.24 7.97 17.88
C GLU A 168 6.80 8.31 17.48
N GLY A 169 5.87 7.35 17.51
CA GLY A 169 4.46 7.56 17.19
C GLY A 169 4.11 7.43 15.71
N TYR A 170 5.04 6.98 14.86
CA TYR A 170 4.76 6.75 13.45
C TYR A 170 4.08 5.40 13.24
N VAL A 171 3.10 5.41 12.35
CA VAL A 171 2.26 4.26 12.05
C VAL A 171 2.80 3.56 10.81
N VAL A 172 3.02 2.25 10.91
CA VAL A 172 3.38 1.40 9.78
C VAL A 172 2.24 0.42 9.54
N ILE A 173 1.71 0.41 8.31
CA ILE A 173 0.69 -0.55 7.88
C ILE A 173 1.39 -1.73 7.23
N THR A 174 1.26 -2.92 7.81
CA THR A 174 1.91 -4.15 7.35
C THR A 174 0.96 -5.06 6.58
N GLY A 175 -0.34 -4.79 6.56
CA GLY A 175 -1.29 -5.56 5.76
C GLY A 175 -2.74 -5.33 6.14
N ARG A 176 -3.62 -6.24 5.70
CA ARG A 176 -5.02 -6.29 6.16
C ARG A 176 -5.28 -7.67 6.76
N LEU A 177 -6.07 -7.73 7.83
CA LEU A 177 -6.43 -8.99 8.49
C LEU A 177 -6.98 -10.02 7.50
N LYS A 178 -7.82 -9.59 6.55
CA LYS A 178 -8.40 -10.45 5.51
C LYS A 178 -7.46 -10.84 4.37
N ASP A 179 -6.29 -10.22 4.29
CA ASP A 179 -5.28 -10.46 3.25
C ASP A 179 -4.04 -11.20 3.80
N VAL A 180 -4.03 -11.56 5.09
CA VAL A 180 -3.05 -12.49 5.65
C VAL A 180 -3.25 -13.85 5.00
N ILE A 181 -2.16 -14.42 4.48
CA ILE A 181 -2.16 -15.76 3.92
C ILE A 181 -1.74 -16.73 5.02
N ILE A 182 -2.61 -17.67 5.36
CA ILE A 182 -2.41 -18.66 6.42
C ILE A 182 -1.91 -19.95 5.80
N ARG A 183 -0.59 -20.14 5.85
CA ARG A 183 0.09 -21.27 5.23
C ARG A 183 0.72 -22.16 6.29
N LYS A 184 0.20 -23.38 6.46
CA LYS A 184 0.66 -24.34 7.50
C LYS A 184 0.71 -23.75 8.93
N GLY A 185 -0.22 -22.84 9.23
CA GLY A 185 -0.27 -22.14 10.52
C GLY A 185 0.69 -20.95 10.64
N GLU A 186 1.44 -20.62 9.59
CA GLU A 186 2.26 -19.41 9.48
C GLU A 186 1.47 -18.29 8.80
N ASN A 187 1.60 -17.07 9.32
CA ASN A 187 1.00 -15.88 8.73
C ASN A 187 1.99 -15.22 7.78
N ILE A 188 1.62 -15.11 6.51
CA ILE A 188 2.40 -14.40 5.49
C ILE A 188 1.68 -13.09 5.18
N SER A 189 2.37 -11.96 5.42
CA SER A 189 1.90 -10.67 4.94
C SER A 189 2.08 -10.59 3.43
N ALA A 190 0.98 -10.47 2.69
CA ALA A 190 1.03 -10.22 1.26
C ALA A 190 1.81 -8.93 0.93
N LYS A 191 1.69 -7.89 1.76
CA LYS A 191 2.36 -6.60 1.55
C LYS A 191 3.88 -6.71 1.65
N GLU A 192 4.41 -7.46 2.61
CA GLU A 192 5.87 -7.68 2.74
C GLU A 192 6.46 -8.26 1.45
N VAL A 193 5.78 -9.24 0.87
CA VAL A 193 6.21 -9.88 -0.38
C VAL A 193 6.03 -8.95 -1.57
N GLU A 194 4.92 -8.22 -1.64
CA GLU A 194 4.66 -7.20 -2.67
C GLU A 194 5.73 -6.10 -2.69
N ASP A 195 6.07 -5.54 -1.52
CA ASP A 195 7.06 -4.47 -1.40
C ASP A 195 8.44 -4.92 -1.89
N LEU A 196 8.84 -6.17 -1.60
CA LEU A 196 10.09 -6.73 -2.11
C LEU A 196 10.05 -6.92 -3.64
N LEU A 197 9.00 -7.58 -4.16
CA LEU A 197 8.85 -7.86 -5.59
C LEU A 197 8.76 -6.58 -6.42
N TYR A 198 8.16 -5.52 -5.89
CA TYR A 198 8.08 -4.22 -6.55
C TYR A 198 9.46 -3.62 -6.86
N THR A 199 10.50 -4.00 -6.11
CA THR A 199 11.88 -3.55 -6.36
C THR A 199 12.60 -4.34 -7.45
N HIS A 200 11.97 -5.37 -8.03
CA HIS A 200 12.55 -6.15 -9.12
C HIS A 200 12.51 -5.36 -10.44
N GLU A 201 13.60 -5.38 -11.22
CA GLU A 201 13.72 -4.57 -12.44
C GLU A 201 12.64 -4.90 -13.49
N LYS A 202 12.24 -6.17 -13.58
CA LYS A 202 11.18 -6.65 -14.51
C LYS A 202 9.75 -6.37 -14.04
N VAL A 203 9.53 -5.98 -12.79
CA VAL A 203 8.18 -5.83 -12.21
C VAL A 203 7.72 -4.38 -12.30
N ALA A 204 6.57 -4.17 -12.93
CA ALA A 204 5.88 -2.87 -13.01
C ALA A 204 4.88 -2.68 -11.88
N ASP A 205 4.13 -3.73 -11.54
CA ASP A 205 3.12 -3.76 -10.49
C ASP A 205 2.96 -5.19 -9.97
N VAL A 206 2.47 -5.37 -8.74
CA VAL A 206 2.38 -6.69 -8.10
C VAL A 206 1.22 -6.78 -7.13
N ALA A 207 0.61 -7.96 -7.07
CA ALA A 207 -0.33 -8.36 -6.04
C ALA A 207 -0.01 -9.77 -5.56
N VAL A 208 0.00 -9.97 -4.24
CA VAL A 208 0.20 -11.27 -3.60
C VAL A 208 -1.11 -11.71 -2.95
N ILE A 209 -1.51 -12.95 -3.23
CA ILE A 209 -2.78 -13.53 -2.80
C ILE A 209 -2.57 -14.92 -2.21
N GLY A 210 -3.40 -15.27 -1.23
CA GLY A 210 -3.57 -16.64 -0.77
C GLY A 210 -4.53 -17.38 -1.69
N LEU A 211 -4.14 -18.57 -2.14
CA LEU A 211 -4.99 -19.47 -2.91
C LEU A 211 -5.25 -20.74 -2.10
N PRO A 212 -6.46 -21.32 -2.15
CA PRO A 212 -6.75 -22.57 -1.44
C PRO A 212 -5.79 -23.69 -1.82
N ASP A 213 -5.23 -24.36 -0.82
CA ASP A 213 -4.33 -25.49 -1.02
C ASP A 213 -4.66 -26.64 -0.05
N PRO A 214 -4.97 -27.86 -0.55
CA PRO A 214 -5.36 -28.98 0.30
C PRO A 214 -4.29 -29.40 1.33
N ALA A 215 -3.01 -29.16 1.05
CA ALA A 215 -1.90 -29.58 1.90
C ALA A 215 -1.39 -28.44 2.80
N LEU A 216 -1.51 -27.19 2.35
CA LEU A 216 -0.96 -26.03 3.03
C LEU A 216 -2.03 -25.17 3.74
N GLY A 217 -3.31 -25.43 3.49
CA GLY A 217 -4.40 -24.51 3.84
C GLY A 217 -4.52 -23.44 2.75
N GLU A 218 -3.53 -22.56 2.70
CA GLU A 218 -3.32 -21.63 1.59
C GLU A 218 -1.90 -21.73 1.05
N ARG A 219 -1.74 -21.59 -0.28
CA ARG A 219 -0.45 -21.33 -0.93
C ARG A 219 -0.35 -19.86 -1.32
N CYS A 220 0.86 -19.31 -1.29
CA CYS A 220 1.11 -17.92 -1.65
C CYS A 220 1.33 -17.81 -3.16
N CYS A 221 0.59 -16.92 -3.82
CA CYS A 221 0.71 -16.65 -5.25
C CYS A 221 1.05 -15.18 -5.49
N ALA A 222 2.13 -14.94 -6.24
CA ALA A 222 2.48 -13.63 -6.75
C ALA A 222 1.91 -13.45 -8.16
N VAL A 223 1.13 -12.39 -8.35
CA VAL A 223 0.61 -11.95 -9.65
C VAL A 223 1.33 -10.67 -10.03
N VAL A 224 2.09 -10.69 -11.12
CA VAL A 224 2.95 -9.58 -11.53
C VAL A 224 2.52 -8.99 -12.87
N ALA A 225 2.50 -7.66 -12.96
CA ALA A 225 2.54 -6.96 -14.23
C ALA A 225 4.00 -6.63 -14.57
N LEU A 226 4.41 -6.94 -15.79
CA LEU A 226 5.80 -6.79 -16.23
C LEU A 226 6.07 -5.38 -16.78
N ARG A 227 7.30 -4.88 -16.60
CA ARG A 227 7.74 -3.65 -17.28
C ARG A 227 7.89 -3.85 -18.79
N ASP A 228 8.37 -5.02 -19.19
CA ASP A 228 8.54 -5.44 -20.57
C ASP A 228 8.03 -6.88 -20.74
N ALA A 229 6.96 -7.04 -21.51
CA ALA A 229 6.37 -8.35 -21.78
C ALA A 229 7.32 -9.27 -22.59
N ALA A 230 8.33 -8.73 -23.28
CA ALA A 230 9.32 -9.50 -24.00
C ALA A 230 10.44 -10.07 -23.09
N ASN A 231 10.50 -9.62 -21.83
CA ASN A 231 11.49 -10.07 -20.84
C ASN A 231 10.78 -10.46 -19.52
N PRO A 232 10.09 -11.61 -19.49
CA PRO A 232 9.33 -12.04 -18.32
C PRO A 232 10.21 -12.35 -17.11
N LEU A 233 9.64 -12.17 -15.93
CA LEU A 233 10.17 -12.69 -14.67
C LEU A 233 9.83 -14.18 -14.60
N GLU A 234 10.84 -15.03 -14.52
CA GLU A 234 10.65 -16.48 -14.37
C GLU A 234 10.47 -16.88 -12.89
N PHE A 235 9.83 -18.02 -12.63
CA PHE A 235 9.56 -18.47 -11.26
C PHE A 235 10.84 -18.64 -10.42
N ASP A 236 11.85 -19.32 -10.95
CA ASP A 236 13.11 -19.54 -10.25
C ASP A 236 13.86 -18.21 -10.01
N GLU A 237 13.76 -17.26 -10.94
CA GLU A 237 14.32 -15.92 -10.82
C GLU A 237 13.65 -15.14 -9.67
N MET A 238 12.32 -15.21 -9.56
CA MET A 238 11.58 -14.62 -8.45
C MET A 238 12.02 -15.21 -7.10
N VAL A 239 12.15 -16.53 -7.03
CA VAL A 239 12.55 -17.24 -5.80
C VAL A 239 13.96 -16.82 -5.37
N GLU A 240 14.93 -16.83 -6.29
CA GLU A 240 16.31 -16.42 -5.99
C GLU A 240 16.41 -14.94 -5.60
N PHE A 241 15.64 -14.08 -6.26
CA PHE A 241 15.56 -12.67 -5.89
C PHE A 241 15.04 -12.47 -4.46
N LEU A 242 13.92 -13.10 -4.09
CA LEU A 242 13.34 -12.96 -2.75
C LEU A 242 14.25 -13.54 -1.66
N LYS A 243 14.91 -14.67 -1.92
CA LYS A 243 15.97 -15.19 -1.03
C LYS A 243 17.10 -14.19 -0.87
N GLY A 244 17.56 -13.59 -1.97
CA GLY A 244 18.61 -12.57 -1.97
C GLY A 244 18.25 -11.31 -1.18
N LYS A 245 16.95 -11.01 -1.04
CA LYS A 245 16.42 -9.95 -0.17
C LYS A 245 16.27 -10.35 1.31
N GLY A 246 16.60 -11.59 1.66
CA GLY A 246 16.51 -12.10 3.03
C GLY A 246 15.11 -12.54 3.45
N LEU A 247 14.16 -12.67 2.52
CA LEU A 247 12.83 -13.18 2.85
C LEU A 247 12.92 -14.66 3.26
N MET A 248 12.27 -15.03 4.38
CA MET A 248 12.29 -16.40 4.86
C MET A 248 11.61 -17.35 3.86
N MET A 249 12.17 -18.55 3.68
CA MET A 249 11.71 -19.54 2.70
C MET A 249 10.20 -19.83 2.77
N GLN A 250 9.62 -19.86 3.97
CA GLN A 250 8.20 -20.13 4.14
C GLN A 250 7.27 -19.02 3.64
N LYS A 251 7.78 -17.79 3.44
CA LYS A 251 7.03 -16.63 2.93
C LYS A 251 7.14 -16.46 1.41
N ILE A 252 8.06 -17.18 0.75
CA ILE A 252 8.27 -17.10 -0.70
C ILE A 252 7.05 -17.70 -1.42
N PRO A 253 6.46 -17.00 -2.41
CA PRO A 253 5.35 -17.53 -3.20
C PRO A 253 5.69 -18.83 -3.92
N GLU A 254 4.75 -19.77 -3.93
CA GLU A 254 4.88 -21.05 -4.65
C GLU A 254 4.28 -21.02 -6.05
N GLN A 255 3.64 -19.91 -6.41
CA GLN A 255 3.06 -19.69 -7.71
C GLN A 255 3.35 -18.27 -8.19
N LEU A 256 3.80 -18.15 -9.44
CA LEU A 256 3.99 -16.88 -10.13
C LEU A 256 3.06 -16.85 -11.34
N GLU A 257 2.26 -15.80 -11.45
CA GLU A 257 1.37 -15.55 -12.59
C GLU A 257 1.65 -14.16 -13.16
N THR A 258 1.55 -14.03 -14.47
CA THR A 258 1.74 -12.75 -15.18
C THR A 258 0.39 -12.21 -15.68
N VAL A 259 0.22 -10.89 -15.61
CA VAL A 259 -0.95 -10.17 -16.13
C VAL A 259 -0.50 -8.92 -16.88
N ASP A 260 -1.32 -8.45 -17.81
CA ASP A 260 -1.08 -7.17 -18.48
C ASP A 260 -1.23 -6.01 -17.49
N VAL A 261 -2.26 -6.06 -16.64
CA VAL A 261 -2.58 -5.04 -15.64
C VAL A 261 -3.15 -5.70 -14.39
N VAL A 262 -2.66 -5.30 -13.21
CA VAL A 262 -3.23 -5.72 -11.93
C VAL A 262 -4.62 -5.06 -11.76
N PRO A 263 -5.70 -5.83 -11.49
CA PRO A 263 -7.05 -5.31 -11.46
C PRO A 263 -7.25 -4.34 -10.27
N ARG A 264 -7.85 -3.18 -10.55
CA ARG A 264 -8.08 -2.11 -9.58
C ARG A 264 -9.52 -1.59 -9.63
N ASN A 265 -10.02 -1.10 -8.50
CA ASN A 265 -11.30 -0.39 -8.43
C ASN A 265 -11.13 1.09 -8.86
N PRO A 266 -12.22 1.88 -8.98
CA PRO A 266 -12.13 3.29 -9.39
C PRO A 266 -11.27 4.19 -8.48
N SER A 267 -11.05 3.80 -7.22
CA SER A 267 -10.16 4.51 -6.29
C SER A 267 -8.70 4.07 -6.40
N GLY A 268 -8.35 3.22 -7.37
CA GLY A 268 -6.99 2.72 -7.60
C GLY A 268 -6.55 1.59 -6.66
N LYS A 269 -7.44 1.01 -5.84
CA LYS A 269 -7.13 -0.11 -4.94
C LYS A 269 -7.15 -1.44 -5.68
N ILE A 270 -6.17 -2.31 -5.42
CA ILE A 270 -6.12 -3.67 -5.99
C ILE A 270 -7.35 -4.48 -5.55
N VAL A 271 -7.95 -5.19 -6.49
CA VAL A 271 -9.14 -6.03 -6.27
C VAL A 271 -8.72 -7.51 -6.18
N LYS A 272 -8.10 -7.89 -5.05
CA LYS A 272 -7.49 -9.23 -4.86
C LYS A 272 -8.47 -10.40 -5.01
N HIS A 273 -9.76 -10.22 -4.73
CA HIS A 273 -10.74 -11.32 -4.89
C HIS A 273 -10.89 -11.78 -6.35
N VAL A 274 -10.82 -10.85 -7.31
CA VAL A 274 -10.87 -11.19 -8.75
C VAL A 274 -9.68 -12.07 -9.12
N LEU A 275 -8.48 -11.76 -8.59
CA LEU A 275 -7.30 -12.57 -8.80
C LEU A 275 -7.43 -13.95 -8.14
N ARG A 276 -7.94 -14.01 -6.91
CA ARG A 276 -8.19 -15.29 -6.22
C ARG A 276 -9.13 -16.18 -7.03
N ASP A 277 -10.26 -15.63 -7.50
CA ASP A 277 -11.22 -16.38 -8.30
C ASP A 277 -10.62 -16.90 -9.61
N GLN A 278 -9.76 -16.09 -10.24
CA GLN A 278 -9.09 -16.45 -11.49
C GLN A 278 -8.06 -17.57 -11.31
N TYR A 279 -7.28 -17.56 -10.22
CA TYR A 279 -6.14 -18.45 -10.04
C TYR A 279 -6.37 -19.60 -9.05
N ALA A 280 -7.48 -19.63 -8.30
CA ALA A 280 -7.76 -20.69 -7.31
C ALA A 280 -7.80 -22.14 -7.87
N LYS A 281 -7.94 -22.31 -9.19
CA LYS A 281 -8.03 -23.61 -9.87
C LYS A 281 -6.80 -23.99 -10.68
N LYS A 282 -5.81 -23.09 -10.77
CA LYS A 282 -4.51 -23.34 -11.42
C LYS A 282 -3.54 -23.87 -10.38
#